data_AF-A0A2N6VJP5-F1
#
_entry.id   AF-A0A2N6VJP5-F1
#
_cell.length_a   1.000
_cell.length_b   1.000
_cell.length_c   1.000
_cell.angle_alpha   90.00
_cell.angle_beta   90.00
_cell.angle_gamma   90.00
#
_symmetry.space_group_name_H-M   'P 1'
#
loop_
_entity.id
_entity.type
_entity.pdbx_description
1 polymer ?
#
loop_
_entity_poly.entity_id
_entity_poly.type
_entity_poly.pdbx_seq_one_letter_code
_entity_poly.pdbx_strand_id
1 'polypeptide(L)' 'PPADNIDRAVKRGGGLDGDGVEYFPITYEAYGPGGVGLLIECLTDNKNRAASEVRVAVSR' A
#
# COMPACT_ATOMS: atom_id res chain seq x y z
N PRO A 1 -16.18 -6.26 16.46
CA PRO A 1 -16.42 -7.43 15.59
C PRO A 1 -15.91 -7.22 14.16
N PRO A 2 -15.83 -8.27 13.32
CA PRO A 2 -15.45 -8.12 11.91
C PRO A 2 -16.28 -7.05 11.17
N ALA A 3 -17.58 -6.96 11.48
CA ALA A 3 -18.47 -5.92 10.95
C ALA A 3 -18.00 -4.49 11.31
N ASP A 4 -17.64 -4.24 12.57
CA ASP A 4 -17.17 -2.92 13.00
C ASP A 4 -15.83 -2.52 12.37
N ASN A 5 -14.99 -3.51 12.01
CA ASN A 5 -13.74 -3.24 11.29
C ASN A 5 -14.00 -2.77 9.85
N ILE A 6 -15.02 -3.36 9.19
CA ILE A 6 -15.44 -2.96 7.85
C ILE A 6 -16.02 -1.54 7.89
N ASP A 7 -16.94 -1.27 8.82
CA ASP A 7 -17.57 0.05 8.97
C ASP A 7 -16.52 1.15 9.21
N ARG A 8 -15.55 0.90 10.09
CA ARG A 8 -14.42 1.81 10.33
C ARG A 8 -13.54 2.01 9.10
N ALA A 9 -13.25 0.95 8.35
CA ALA A 9 -12.45 1.05 7.13
C ALA A 9 -13.14 1.90 6.06
N VAL A 10 -14.45 1.74 5.90
CA VAL A 10 -15.28 2.52 4.98
C VAL A 10 -15.29 4.00 5.39
N LYS A 11 -15.52 4.31 6.66
CA LYS A 11 -15.52 5.69 7.16
C LYS A 11 -14.17 6.38 6.99
N ARG A 12 -13.06 5.66 7.28
CA ARG A 12 -11.70 6.17 7.08
C ARG A 12 -11.37 6.42 5.61
N GLY A 13 -11.73 5.49 4.72
CA GLY A 13 -11.51 5.63 3.28
C GLY A 13 -12.37 6.71 2.63
N GLY A 14 -13.58 6.94 3.14
CA GLY A 14 -14.50 7.97 2.67
C GLY A 14 -14.30 9.35 3.30
N GLY A 15 -13.36 9.51 4.23
CA GLY A 15 -13.12 10.77 4.93
C GLY A 15 -14.25 11.24 5.86
N LEU A 16 -15.15 10.33 6.24
CA LEU A 16 -16.39 10.65 6.98
C LEU A 16 -16.14 11.05 8.45
N ASP A 17 -14.97 10.73 9.00
CA ASP A 17 -14.59 11.00 10.40
C ASP A 17 -13.57 12.16 10.54
N GLY A 18 -13.31 12.94 9.48
CA GLY A 18 -12.38 14.09 9.52
C GLY A 18 -10.88 13.75 9.44
N ASP A 19 -10.49 12.52 9.78
CA ASP A 19 -9.14 11.95 9.58
C ASP A 19 -9.02 11.20 8.23
N GLY A 20 -9.44 11.84 7.14
CA GLY A 20 -9.35 11.25 5.80
C GLY A 20 -7.89 11.00 5.41
N VAL A 21 -7.49 9.72 5.37
CA VAL A 21 -6.18 9.33 4.85
C VAL A 21 -6.31 9.14 3.34
N GLU A 22 -5.65 9.99 2.56
CA GLU A 22 -5.57 9.82 1.11
C GLU A 22 -4.63 8.66 0.79
N TYR A 23 -5.19 7.59 0.22
CA TYR A 23 -4.42 6.47 -0.27
C TYR A 23 -4.19 6.58 -1.77
N PHE A 24 -2.96 6.37 -2.20
CA PHE A 24 -2.57 6.37 -3.60
C PHE A 24 -2.30 4.94 -4.07
N PRO A 25 -2.91 4.51 -5.19
CA PRO A 25 -2.46 3.31 -5.88
C PRO A 25 -1.11 3.58 -6.55
N ILE A 26 -0.18 2.65 -6.43
CA ILE A 26 1.11 2.68 -7.12
C ILE A 26 1.55 1.27 -7.47
N THR A 27 2.13 1.11 -8.65
CA THR A 27 2.68 -0.16 -9.12
C THR A 27 4.18 -0.01 -9.30
N TYR A 28 4.96 -0.92 -8.72
CA TYR A 28 6.40 -0.98 -8.88
C TYR A 28 6.78 -2.19 -9.72
N GLU A 29 7.81 -2.01 -10.54
CA GLU A 29 8.44 -3.08 -11.31
C GLU A 29 9.82 -3.37 -10.73
N ALA A 30 10.16 -4.64 -10.53
CA ALA A 30 11.43 -5.06 -9.96
C ALA A 30 11.88 -6.40 -10.53
N TYR A 31 13.16 -6.73 -10.33
CA TYR A 31 13.72 -8.04 -10.61
C TYR A 31 14.20 -8.69 -9.32
N GLY A 32 13.76 -9.92 -9.07
CA GLY A 32 14.17 -10.75 -7.94
C GLY A 32 15.36 -11.67 -8.26
N PRO A 33 15.74 -12.56 -7.32
CA PRO A 33 16.79 -13.54 -7.52
C PRO A 33 16.57 -14.38 -8.79
N GLY A 34 17.65 -14.61 -9.55
CA GLY A 34 17.56 -15.33 -10.83
C GLY A 34 16.94 -14.52 -11.97
N GLY A 35 16.74 -13.21 -11.81
CA GLY A 35 16.24 -12.32 -12.87
C GLY A 35 14.73 -12.43 -13.10
N VAL A 36 13.96 -12.95 -12.14
CA VAL A 36 12.50 -13.06 -12.23
C VAL A 36 11.88 -11.66 -12.15
N GLY A 37 11.08 -11.29 -13.15
CA GLY A 37 10.33 -10.03 -13.14
C GLY A 37 9.18 -10.05 -12.14
N LEU A 38 9.02 -8.96 -11.39
CA LEU A 38 8.00 -8.77 -10.36
C LEU A 38 7.20 -7.51 -10.67
N LEU A 39 5.87 -7.62 -10.56
CA LEU A 39 4.94 -6.50 -10.57
C LEU A 39 4.32 -6.39 -9.17
N ILE A 40 4.50 -5.25 -8.52
CA ILE A 40 4.14 -5.05 -7.11
C ILE A 40 3.13 -3.93 -7.01
N GLU A 41 1.87 -4.27 -6.73
CA GLU A 41 0.78 -3.31 -6.53
C GLU A 41 0.70 -2.90 -5.05
N CYS A 42 0.60 -1.60 -4.81
CA CYS A 42 0.56 -1.01 -3.48
C CYS A 42 -0.56 0.02 -3.39
N LEU A 43 -1.22 0.05 -2.24
CA LEU A 43 -2.10 1.13 -1.83
C LEU A 43 -1.50 1.78 -0.59
N THR A 44 -1.04 3.04 -0.71
CA THR A 44 -0.24 3.68 0.35
C THR A 44 -0.62 5.14 0.51
N ASP A 45 -0.58 5.62 1.75
CA ASP A 45 -0.68 7.06 2.09
C ASP A 45 0.67 7.78 2.01
N ASN A 46 1.76 7.03 1.78
CA ASN A 46 3.10 7.57 1.68
C ASN A 46 3.91 6.81 0.63
N LYS A 47 4.07 7.42 -0.54
CA LYS A 47 4.79 6.86 -1.68
C LYS A 47 6.29 6.64 -1.40
N ASN A 48 6.91 7.53 -0.63
CA ASN A 48 8.35 7.45 -0.31
C ASN A 48 8.64 6.26 0.62
N ARG A 49 7.77 6.05 1.61
CA ARG A 49 7.87 4.88 2.50
C ARG A 49 7.67 3.58 1.74
N ALA A 50 6.62 3.49 0.91
CA ALA A 50 6.36 2.31 0.09
C ALA A 50 7.53 1.98 -0.85
N ALA A 51 8.09 2.97 -1.54
CA ALA A 51 9.25 2.75 -2.41
C ALA A 51 10.47 2.22 -1.63
N SER A 52 10.71 2.73 -0.42
CA SER A 52 11.81 2.25 0.43
C SER A 52 11.58 0.80 0.88
N GLU A 53 10.37 0.47 1.32
CA GLU A 53 10.02 -0.89 1.75
C GLU A 53 10.10 -1.90 0.60
N VAL A 54 9.56 -1.56 -0.57
CA VAL A 54 9.65 -2.38 -1.78
C VAL A 54 11.10 -2.64 -2.16
N ARG A 55 11.94 -1.59 -2.17
CA ARG A 55 13.38 -1.74 -2.45
C ARG A 55 14.03 -2.70 -1.46
N VAL A 56 13.77 -2.56 -0.16
CA VAL A 56 14.33 -3.45 0.86
C VAL A 56 13.87 -4.89 0.66
N ALA A 57 12.60 -5.12 0.32
CA ALA A 57 12.04 -6.44 0.13
C ALA A 57 12.59 -7.18 -1.10
N VAL A 58 12.91 -6.46 -2.18
CA VAL A 58 13.47 -7.07 -3.41
C VAL A 58 15.00 -7.15 -3.43
N SER A 59 15.69 -6.37 -2.60
CA SER A 59 17.17 -6.31 -2.57
C SER A 59 17.81 -7.17 -1.48
N ARG A 60 17.02 -7.72 -0.56
CA ARG A 60 17.46 -8.64 0.50
C ARG A 60 17.01 -10.05 0.19
#